data_AF-A0A7S0N1M1-F1
#
_entry.id   AF-A0A7S0N1M1-F1
#
_cell.length_a   1.000
_cell.length_b   1.000
_cell.length_c   1.000
_cell.angle_alpha   90.00
_cell.angle_beta   90.00
_cell.angle_gamma   90.00
#
_symmetry.space_group_name_H-M   'P 1'
#
loop_
_entity.id
_entity.type
_entity.pdbx_description
1 polymer ?
#
loop_
_entity_poly.entity_id
_entity_poly.type
_entity_poly.pdbx_seq_one_letter_code
_entity_poly.pdbx_strand_id
1 'polypeptide(L)'
;LRPTAEFLLGEIGIKRCLLARVLCACPQLISMSVAGKLRRNASFLLSIGVPRPKLPAVVAAFPQVLLYSVEGKLRGTVAFLLEHVGLPPEQLGGVVARKPQLL
;
A
#
# COMPACT_ATOMS: atom_id res chain seq x y z
N LEU A 1 3.85 18.51 1.78
CA LEU A 1 4.82 17.87 0.85
C LEU A 1 5.97 17.18 1.58
N ARG A 2 6.77 17.90 2.38
CA ARG A 2 7.95 17.35 3.08
C ARG A 2 7.69 16.05 3.87
N PRO A 3 6.67 15.94 4.76
CA PRO A 3 6.47 14.72 5.56
C PRO A 3 6.09 13.50 4.71
N THR A 4 5.24 13.68 3.69
CA THR A 4 4.87 12.60 2.77
C THR A 4 6.07 12.13 1.96
N ALA A 5 6.91 13.04 1.47
CA ALA A 5 8.10 12.70 0.71
C ALA A 5 9.13 11.92 1.55
N GLU A 6 9.38 12.36 2.79
CA GLU A 6 10.27 11.67 3.73
C GLU A 6 9.76 10.27 4.06
N PHE A 7 8.46 10.11 4.29
CA PHE A 7 7.82 8.82 4.50
C PHE A 7 8.00 7.87 3.29
N LEU A 8 7.71 8.36 2.08
CA LEU A 8 7.83 7.55 0.86
C LEU A 8 9.28 7.16 0.57
N LEU A 9 10.24 8.06 0.78
CA LEU A 9 11.66 7.79 0.54
C LEU A 9 12.29 6.90 1.62
N GLY A 10 11.96 7.14 2.88
CA GLY A 10 12.59 6.50 4.03
C GLY A 10 11.87 5.23 4.48
N GLU A 11 10.62 5.35 4.92
CA GLU A 11 9.89 4.24 5.54
C GLU A 11 9.42 3.20 4.50
N ILE A 12 8.90 3.68 3.36
CA ILE A 12 8.45 2.83 2.25
C ILE A 12 9.63 2.38 1.39
N GLY A 13 10.65 3.24 1.20
CA GLY A 13 11.82 2.93 0.39
C GLY A 13 11.65 3.16 -1.11
N ILE A 14 10.77 4.08 -1.53
CA ILE A 14 10.64 4.47 -2.93
C ILE A 14 11.94 5.15 -3.39
N LYS A 15 12.45 4.73 -4.56
CA LYS A 15 13.61 5.39 -5.19
C LYS A 15 13.28 6.85 -5.48
N ARG A 16 14.23 7.74 -5.23
CA ARG A 16 14.07 9.19 -5.44
C ARG A 16 13.61 9.57 -6.85
N CYS A 17 14.08 8.86 -7.87
CA CYS A 17 13.67 9.05 -9.26
C CYS A 17 12.18 8.73 -9.52
N LEU A 18 11.53 7.93 -8.68
CA LEU A 18 10.12 7.57 -8.80
C LEU A 18 9.20 8.45 -7.96
N LEU A 19 9.74 9.22 -7.00
CA LEU A 19 8.94 10.00 -6.06
C LEU A 19 8.02 10.99 -6.79
N ALA A 20 8.55 11.75 -7.74
CA ALA A 20 7.76 12.73 -8.51
C ALA A 20 6.60 12.05 -9.25
N ARG A 21 6.87 10.92 -9.92
CA ARG A 21 5.85 10.13 -10.62
C ARG A 21 4.72 9.69 -9.69
N VAL A 22 5.07 9.20 -8.49
CA VAL A 22 4.10 8.74 -7.49
C VAL A 22 3.22 9.88 -7.00
N LEU A 23 3.82 11.03 -6.68
CA LEU A 23 3.08 12.20 -6.19
C LEU A 23 2.22 12.85 -7.29
N CYS A 24 2.67 12.87 -8.53
CA CYS A 24 1.87 13.35 -9.66
C CYS A 24 0.69 12.40 -9.97
N ALA A 25 0.90 11.09 -9.88
CA ALA A 25 -0.17 10.10 -10.09
C ALA A 25 -1.20 10.09 -8.96
N CYS A 26 -0.81 10.49 -7.74
CA CYS A 26 -1.69 10.49 -6.58
C CYS A 26 -1.40 11.68 -5.64
N PRO A 27 -1.77 12.91 -6.05
CA PRO A 27 -1.45 14.13 -5.31
C PRO A 27 -2.12 14.18 -3.93
N GLN A 28 -3.23 13.46 -3.76
CA GLN A 28 -3.95 13.32 -2.49
C GLN A 28 -3.05 12.82 -1.34
N LEU A 29 -2.01 12.03 -1.63
CA LEU A 29 -1.03 11.58 -0.62
C LEU A 29 -0.40 12.74 0.16
N ILE A 30 -0.24 13.91 -0.48
CA ILE A 30 0.39 15.08 0.12
C ILE A 30 -0.49 15.68 1.23
N SER A 31 -1.80 15.52 1.13
CA SER A 31 -2.79 16.05 2.07
C SER A 31 -3.11 15.10 3.23
N MET A 32 -2.67 13.85 3.15
CA MET A 32 -2.99 12.83 4.16
C MET A 32 -2.02 12.84 5.33
N SER A 33 -2.54 12.49 6.51
CA SER A 33 -1.72 12.26 7.70
C SER A 33 -0.81 11.06 7.52
N VAL A 34 0.51 11.28 7.61
CA VAL A 34 1.50 10.19 7.56
C VAL A 34 1.27 9.21 8.70
N ALA A 35 1.19 9.69 9.94
CA ALA A 35 1.02 8.85 11.12
C ALA A 35 -0.39 8.22 11.19
N GLY A 36 -1.43 9.01 10.90
CA GLY A 36 -2.83 8.59 11.08
C GLY A 36 -3.38 7.72 9.95
N LYS A 37 -2.77 7.79 8.74
CA LYS A 37 -3.30 7.15 7.53
C LYS A 37 -2.24 6.36 6.78
N LEU A 38 -1.23 7.04 6.21
CA LEU A 38 -0.33 6.41 5.25
C LEU A 38 0.49 5.28 5.88
N ARG A 39 1.06 5.50 7.07
CA ARG A 39 1.82 4.49 7.81
C ARG A 39 0.93 3.33 8.24
N ARG A 40 -0.29 3.60 8.70
CA ARG A 40 -1.27 2.57 9.07
C ARG A 40 -1.58 1.65 7.90
N ASN A 41 -1.84 2.20 6.72
CA ASN A 41 -2.11 1.42 5.52
C ASN A 41 -0.88 0.63 5.05
N ALA A 42 0.32 1.21 5.13
CA ALA A 42 1.56 0.48 4.83
C ALA A 42 1.78 -0.70 5.79
N SER A 43 1.56 -0.50 7.09
CA SER A 43 1.61 -1.58 8.09
C SER A 43 0.57 -2.66 7.83
N PHE A 44 -0.64 -2.27 7.40
CA PHE A 44 -1.66 -3.24 7.02
C PHE A 44 -1.20 -4.13 5.86
N LEU A 45 -0.63 -3.56 4.79
CA LEU A 45 -0.09 -4.34 3.67
C LEU A 45 0.97 -5.36 4.13
N LEU A 46 1.87 -4.95 5.03
CA LEU A 46 2.86 -5.86 5.61
C LEU A 46 2.20 -6.96 6.45
N SER A 47 1.16 -6.63 7.23
CA SER A 47 0.45 -7.59 8.08
C SER A 47 -0.30 -8.68 7.30
N ILE A 48 -0.74 -8.40 6.08
CA ILE A 48 -1.35 -9.39 5.17
C ILE A 48 -0.32 -10.17 4.33
N GLY A 49 0.96 -10.05 4.68
CA GLY A 49 2.05 -10.83 4.09
C GLY A 49 2.73 -10.20 2.89
N VAL A 50 2.45 -8.93 2.52
CA VAL A 50 3.21 -8.27 1.44
C VAL A 50 4.68 -8.19 1.87
N PRO A 51 5.63 -8.75 1.10
CA PRO A 51 7.03 -8.73 1.51
C PRO A 51 7.57 -7.29 1.59
N ARG A 52 8.27 -6.95 2.68
CA ARG A 52 8.86 -5.61 2.88
C ARG A 52 9.69 -5.14 1.66
N PRO A 53 10.51 -5.98 0.99
CA PRO A 53 11.25 -5.58 -0.21
C PRO A 53 10.37 -5.26 -1.42
N LYS A 54 9.11 -5.75 -1.45
CA LYS A 54 8.15 -5.51 -2.54
C LYS A 54 7.24 -4.31 -2.27
N LEU A 55 7.11 -3.87 -1.02
CA LEU A 55 6.26 -2.73 -0.64
C LEU A 55 6.54 -1.46 -1.46
N PRO A 56 7.80 -1.02 -1.71
CA PRO A 56 8.02 0.17 -2.53
C PRO A 56 7.54 0.02 -3.97
N ALA A 57 7.66 -1.17 -4.56
CA ALA A 57 7.14 -1.43 -5.91
C ALA A 57 5.61 -1.40 -5.96
N VAL A 58 4.95 -1.94 -4.93
CA VAL A 58 3.48 -1.89 -4.77
C VAL A 58 3.00 -0.44 -4.69
N VAL A 59 3.57 0.36 -3.79
CA VAL A 59 3.15 1.76 -3.60
C VAL A 59 3.50 2.60 -4.84
N ALA A 60 4.63 2.34 -5.50
CA ALA A 60 5.01 3.07 -6.70
C ALA A 60 4.10 2.75 -7.92
N ALA A 61 3.55 1.54 -7.99
CA ALA A 61 2.64 1.11 -9.05
C ALA A 61 1.18 1.49 -8.76
N PHE A 62 0.76 1.45 -7.49
CA PHE A 62 -0.62 1.71 -7.10
C PHE A 62 -0.71 2.52 -5.79
N PRO A 63 -0.33 3.81 -5.81
CA PRO A 63 -0.27 4.65 -4.61
C PRO A 63 -1.61 4.83 -3.88
N GLN A 64 -2.73 4.66 -4.58
CA GLN A 64 -4.09 4.77 -4.02
C GLN A 64 -4.34 3.76 -2.88
N VAL A 65 -3.59 2.65 -2.84
CA VAL A 65 -3.69 1.66 -1.76
C VAL A 65 -3.45 2.26 -0.36
N LEU A 66 -2.65 3.32 -0.27
CA LEU A 66 -2.38 4.03 0.99
C LEU A 66 -3.51 4.97 1.42
N LEU A 67 -4.51 5.20 0.56
CA LEU A 67 -5.64 6.08 0.81
C LEU A 67 -6.91 5.33 1.23
N TYR A 68 -6.99 4.03 0.93
CA TYR A 68 -8.17 3.23 1.23
C TYR A 68 -8.47 3.13 2.73
N SER A 69 -9.75 2.92 3.04
CA SER A 69 -10.16 2.56 4.40
C SER A 69 -9.67 1.14 4.70
N VAL A 70 -8.90 0.98 5.78
CA VAL A 70 -8.48 -0.35 6.22
C VAL A 70 -9.71 -1.19 6.54
N GLU A 71 -10.58 -0.67 7.40
CA GLU A 71 -11.77 -1.39 7.86
C GLU A 71 -12.84 -1.49 6.78
N GLY A 72 -13.10 -0.40 6.06
CA GLY A 72 -14.22 -0.33 5.11
C GLY A 72 -13.94 -0.89 3.71
N LYS A 73 -12.67 -1.13 3.35
CA LYS A 73 -12.31 -1.63 2.01
C LYS A 73 -11.28 -2.75 2.10
N LEU A 74 -10.10 -2.47 2.64
CA LEU A 74 -8.98 -3.42 2.56
C LEU A 74 -9.28 -4.75 3.27
N ARG A 75 -9.83 -4.71 4.49
CA ARG A 75 -10.19 -5.92 5.23
C ARG A 75 -11.29 -6.72 4.54
N GLY A 76 -12.33 -6.05 4.07
CA GLY A 76 -13.44 -6.72 3.36
C GLY A 76 -12.94 -7.44 2.11
N THR A 77 -12.08 -6.80 1.33
CA THR A 77 -11.47 -7.42 0.15
C THR A 77 -10.55 -8.58 0.51
N VAL A 78 -9.74 -8.45 1.57
CA VAL A 78 -8.89 -9.55 2.06
C VAL A 78 -9.74 -10.75 2.51
N ALA A 79 -10.79 -10.51 3.31
CA ALA A 79 -11.71 -11.57 3.74
C ALA A 79 -12.35 -12.26 2.53
N PHE A 80 -12.81 -11.49 1.54
CA PHE A 80 -13.36 -12.06 0.31
C PHE A 80 -12.36 -12.96 -0.44
N LEU A 81 -11.11 -12.53 -0.58
CA LEU A 81 -10.07 -13.34 -1.23
C LEU A 81 -9.79 -14.64 -0.48
N LEU A 82 -9.78 -14.61 0.85
CA LEU A 82 -9.50 -15.80 1.66
C LEU A 82 -10.70 -16.75 1.73
N GLU A 83 -11.88 -16.23 2.01
CA GLU A 83 -13.05 -17.02 2.38
C GLU A 83 -13.90 -17.42 1.15
N HIS A 84 -14.03 -16.55 0.16
CA HIS A 84 -14.90 -16.78 -1.00
C HIS A 84 -14.15 -17.19 -2.26
N VAL A 85 -12.96 -16.61 -2.50
CA VAL A 85 -12.09 -17.06 -3.60
C VAL A 85 -11.28 -18.30 -3.20
N GLY A 86 -11.09 -18.53 -1.90
CA GLY A 86 -10.31 -19.68 -1.40
C GLY A 86 -8.80 -19.51 -1.57
N LEU A 87 -8.30 -18.26 -1.60
CA LEU A 87 -6.88 -18.01 -1.70
C LEU A 87 -6.18 -18.44 -0.40
N PRO A 88 -5.12 -19.28 -0.46
CA PRO A 88 -4.38 -19.64 0.74
C PRO A 88 -3.75 -18.41 1.40
N PRO A 89 -3.85 -18.25 2.73
CA PRO A 89 -3.32 -17.09 3.45
C PRO A 89 -1.84 -16.80 3.16
N GLU A 90 -1.04 -17.84 2.94
CA GLU A 90 0.40 -17.76 2.67
C GLU A 90 0.68 -17.14 1.29
N GLN A 91 -0.30 -17.22 0.36
CA GLN A 91 -0.19 -16.67 -0.98
C GLN A 91 -0.72 -15.24 -1.08
N LEU A 92 -1.57 -14.80 -0.16
CA LEU A 92 -2.24 -13.49 -0.17
C LEU A 92 -1.26 -12.34 -0.41
N GLY A 93 -0.22 -12.26 0.42
CA GLY A 93 0.78 -11.21 0.31
C GLY A 93 1.51 -11.16 -1.03
N GLY A 94 1.82 -12.34 -1.59
CA GLY A 94 2.45 -12.46 -2.90
C GLY A 94 1.51 -12.06 -4.04
N VAL A 95 0.23 -12.40 -3.95
CA VAL A 95 -0.80 -12.01 -4.92
C VAL A 95 -1.02 -10.49 -4.89
N VAL A 96 -1.23 -9.91 -3.71
CA VAL A 96 -1.36 -8.45 -3.52
C VAL A 96 -0.12 -7.71 -4.02
N ALA A 97 1.08 -8.23 -3.75
CA ALA A 97 2.32 -7.61 -4.22
C ALA A 97 2.44 -7.55 -5.75
N ARG A 98 1.86 -8.54 -6.46
CA ARG A 98 1.86 -8.60 -7.93
C ARG A 98 0.69 -7.83 -8.56
N LYS A 99 -0.45 -7.79 -7.89
CA LYS A 99 -1.70 -7.20 -8.37
C LYS A 99 -2.35 -6.33 -7.29
N PRO A 100 -1.74 -5.19 -6.94
CA PRO A 100 -2.23 -4.34 -5.86
C PRO A 100 -3.62 -3.73 -6.14
N GLN A 101 -4.08 -3.74 -7.39
CA GLN A 101 -5.43 -3.33 -7.79
C GLN A 101 -6.53 -4.29 -7.30
N LEU A 102 -6.16 -5.48 -6.81
CA LEU A 102 -7.12 -6.40 -6.20
C LEU A 102 -7.67 -5.87 -4.88
N LEU A 103 -6.96 -4.95 -4.20
CA LEU A 103 -7.39 -4.29 -2.97
C LEU A 103 -8.21 -3.03 -3.25
#